data_AF-A0A1Z1WCD3-F1
#
_entry.id   AF-A0A1Z1WCD3-F1
#
_cell.length_a   1.000
_cell.length_b   1.000
_cell.length_c   1.000
_cell.angle_alpha   90.00
_cell.angle_beta   90.00
_cell.angle_gamma   90.00
#
_symmetry.space_group_name_H-M   'P 1'
#
loop_
_entity.id
_entity.type
_entity.pdbx_description
1 polymer ?
#
loop_
_entity_poly.entity_id
_entity_poly.type
_entity_poly.pdbx_seq_one_letter_code
_entity_poly.pdbx_strand_id
1 'polypeptide(L)'
;MCCGRLVDLAVHVFILDTRNYREFCAEHFHGKFLEHIPEIEFKYDGSVERTARIIADAGFDVDWKLWERDYGKCGPCRPGANCH
;
A
#
# COMPACT_ATOMS: atom_id res chain seq x y z
N MET A 1 5.57 0.47 -12.73
CA MET A 1 5.75 -0.66 -11.82
C MET A 1 4.84 -0.49 -10.53
N CYS A 2 3.99 -1.43 -10.01
CA CYS A 2 2.92 -1.23 -8.96
C CYS A 2 3.22 -1.77 -7.58
N CYS A 3 2.47 -1.34 -6.59
CA CYS A 3 2.02 -2.24 -5.54
C CYS A 3 1.38 -3.56 -6.07
N GLY A 4 1.94 -4.76 -5.81
CA GLY A 4 1.28 -5.99 -6.24
C GLY A 4 -0.17 -6.02 -5.83
N ARG A 5 -1.09 -6.38 -6.75
CA ARG A 5 -2.55 -6.21 -6.57
C ARG A 5 -3.03 -6.64 -5.17
N LEU A 6 -2.40 -7.68 -4.61
CA LEU A 6 -2.68 -8.17 -3.26
C LEU A 6 -2.21 -7.22 -2.15
N VAL A 7 -0.99 -6.67 -2.25
CA VAL A 7 -0.49 -5.62 -1.34
C VAL A 7 -1.36 -4.38 -1.47
N ASP A 8 -1.73 -4.00 -2.69
CA ASP A 8 -2.52 -2.80 -2.95
C ASP A 8 -3.90 -2.92 -2.32
N LEU A 9 -4.55 -4.06 -2.55
CA LEU A 9 -5.82 -4.39 -1.95
C LEU A 9 -5.73 -4.42 -0.42
N ALA A 10 -4.69 -5.04 0.14
CA ALA A 10 -4.52 -5.13 1.58
C ALA A 10 -4.32 -3.75 2.24
N VAL A 11 -3.47 -2.89 1.66
CA VAL A 11 -3.22 -1.54 2.16
C VAL A 11 -4.48 -0.68 2.03
N HIS A 12 -5.19 -0.74 0.91
CA HIS A 12 -6.44 0.00 0.74
C HIS A 12 -7.52 -0.46 1.72
N VAL A 13 -7.70 -1.78 1.88
CA VAL A 13 -8.67 -2.33 2.84
C VAL A 13 -8.30 -1.92 4.26
N PHE A 14 -7.01 -1.97 4.63
CA PHE A 14 -6.55 -1.57 5.95
C PHE A 14 -6.80 -0.09 6.23
N ILE A 15 -6.44 0.80 5.30
CA ILE A 15 -6.63 2.25 5.45
C ILE A 15 -8.13 2.61 5.53
N LEU A 16 -9.00 1.87 4.81
CA LEU A 16 -10.45 2.07 4.85
C LEU A 16 -11.10 1.50 6.13
N ASP A 17 -10.45 0.57 6.82
CA ASP A 17 -10.85 0.10 8.15
C ASP A 17 -10.55 1.18 9.21
N THR A 18 -11.43 2.16 9.26
CA THR A 18 -11.25 3.44 9.97
C THR A 18 -10.84 3.26 11.43
N ARG A 19 -11.36 2.23 12.12
CA ARG A 19 -11.03 1.99 13.53
C ARG A 19 -9.61 1.43 13.66
N ASN A 20 -9.31 0.33 12.95
CA ASN A 20 -8.02 -0.33 13.05
C ASN A 20 -6.89 0.56 12.54
N TYR A 21 -7.12 1.32 11.46
CA TYR A 21 -6.14 2.28 10.96
C TYR A 21 -5.87 3.42 11.96
N ARG A 22 -6.92 3.95 12.62
CA ARG A 22 -6.76 4.99 13.64
C ARG A 22 -6.02 4.48 14.88
N GLU A 23 -6.33 3.28 15.34
CA GLU A 23 -5.64 2.66 16.49
C GLU A 23 -4.15 2.45 16.17
N PHE A 24 -3.84 1.90 14.98
CA PHE A 24 -2.47 1.75 14.50
C PHE A 24 -1.71 3.09 14.40
N CYS A 25 -2.35 4.13 13.88
CA CYS A 25 -1.78 5.47 13.82
C CYS A 25 -1.58 6.12 15.19
N ALA A 26 -2.48 5.86 16.14
CA ALA A 26 -2.33 6.30 17.52
C ALA A 26 -1.11 5.66 18.18
N GLU A 27 -0.93 4.35 18.00
CA GLU A 27 0.17 3.58 18.58
C GLU A 27 1.53 3.94 17.99
N HIS A 28 1.64 4.02 16.66
CA HIS A 28 2.94 4.12 15.99
C HIS A 28 3.30 5.52 15.49
N PHE A 29 2.33 6.44 15.39
CA PHE A 29 2.51 7.75 14.73
C PHE A 29 1.99 8.93 15.56
N HIS A 30 1.85 8.76 16.88
CA HIS A 30 1.33 9.79 17.80
C HIS A 30 -0.05 10.34 17.40
N GLY A 31 -0.90 9.48 16.82
CA GLY A 31 -2.24 9.85 16.37
C GLY A 31 -2.27 10.60 15.04
N LYS A 32 -1.12 10.79 14.37
CA LYS A 32 -1.07 11.33 13.01
C LYS A 32 -1.45 10.22 12.03
N PHE A 33 -2.37 10.52 11.12
CA PHE A 33 -2.77 9.61 10.05
C PHE A 33 -2.95 10.38 8.74
N LEU A 34 -2.90 9.67 7.63
CA LEU A 34 -3.22 10.23 6.31
C LEU A 34 -4.68 9.93 6.01
N GLU A 35 -5.42 10.94 5.56
CA GLU A 35 -6.76 10.69 5.02
C GLU A 35 -6.62 9.98 3.68
N HIS A 36 -7.40 8.92 3.51
CA HIS A 36 -7.46 8.22 2.25
C HIS A 36 -8.19 9.08 1.22
N ILE A 37 -7.42 9.74 0.36
CA ILE A 37 -7.91 10.41 -0.82
C ILE A 37 -7.67 9.45 -2.00
N PRO A 38 -8.72 8.89 -2.62
CA PRO A 38 -8.54 7.96 -3.74
C PRO A 38 -7.90 8.73 -4.91
N GLU A 39 -6.64 8.44 -5.17
CA GLU A 39 -5.91 8.96 -6.33
C GLU A 39 -6.22 8.06 -7.54
N ILE A 40 -6.65 8.68 -8.64
CA ILE A 40 -7.14 7.95 -9.82
C ILE A 40 -5.98 7.51 -10.72
N GLU A 41 -4.77 8.06 -10.52
CA GLU A 41 -3.60 7.83 -11.36
C GLU A 41 -2.51 7.02 -10.66
N PHE A 42 -1.92 6.08 -11.40
CA PHE A 42 -0.85 5.24 -10.89
C PHE A 42 0.49 5.95 -10.85
N LYS A 43 1.19 5.80 -9.72
CA LYS A 43 2.59 6.20 -9.58
C LYS A 43 3.51 5.05 -9.92
N TYR A 44 4.39 5.28 -10.89
CA TYR A 44 5.42 4.33 -11.34
C TYR A 44 6.83 4.86 -11.07
N ASP A 45 7.00 5.60 -9.98
CA ASP A 45 8.21 6.36 -9.64
C ASP A 45 9.13 5.64 -8.64
N GLY A 46 8.85 4.35 -8.37
CA GLY A 46 9.58 3.55 -7.39
C GLY A 46 9.24 3.88 -5.93
N SER A 47 8.21 4.68 -5.66
CA SER A 47 7.76 5.00 -4.29
C SER A 47 7.37 3.75 -3.50
N VAL A 48 6.74 2.76 -4.13
CA VAL A 48 6.32 1.50 -3.51
C VAL A 48 7.50 0.72 -2.93
N GLU A 49 8.59 0.59 -3.70
CA GLU A 49 9.80 -0.09 -3.24
C GLU A 49 10.45 0.67 -2.07
N ARG A 50 10.50 2.00 -2.14
CA ARG A 50 10.99 2.83 -1.04
C ARG A 50 10.16 2.65 0.23
N THR A 51 8.83 2.56 0.10
CA THR A 51 7.94 2.31 1.25
C THR A 51 8.21 0.95 1.88
N ALA A 52 8.38 -0.12 1.08
CA ALA A 52 8.72 -1.45 1.59
C ALA A 52 9.99 -1.43 2.45
N ARG A 53 11.02 -0.72 1.97
CA ARG A 53 12.29 -0.55 2.67
C ARG A 53 12.13 0.24 3.97
N ILE A 54 11.36 1.34 3.97
CA ILE A 54 11.08 2.12 5.18
C ILE A 54 10.34 1.27 6.24
N ILE A 55 9.39 0.44 5.82
CA ILE A 55 8.65 -0.46 6.72
C ILE A 55 9.61 -1.49 7.34
N ALA A 56 10.49 -2.09 6.53
CA ALA A 56 11.50 -3.03 7.03
C ALA A 56 12.49 -2.35 8.00
N ASP A 57 12.96 -1.14 7.67
CA ASP A 57 13.86 -0.35 8.52
C ASP A 57 13.19 0.07 9.84
N ALA A 58 11.87 0.19 9.86
CA ALA A 58 11.08 0.44 11.06
C ALA A 58 10.87 -0.83 11.93
N GLY A 59 11.42 -1.98 11.53
CA GLY A 59 11.41 -3.23 12.30
C GLY A 59 10.18 -4.11 12.08
N PHE A 60 9.38 -3.83 11.05
CA PHE A 60 8.25 -4.69 10.69
C PHE A 60 8.70 -5.82 9.75
N ASP A 61 8.10 -7.00 9.92
CA ASP A 61 8.29 -8.11 8.99
C ASP A 61 7.66 -7.79 7.63
N VAL A 62 8.50 -7.69 6.60
CA VAL A 62 8.08 -7.47 5.21
C VAL A 62 8.19 -8.77 4.43
N ASP A 63 7.08 -9.20 3.83
CA ASP A 63 7.10 -10.32 2.87
C ASP A 63 7.68 -9.85 1.52
N TRP A 64 8.99 -9.92 1.39
CA TRP A 64 9.69 -9.48 0.17
C TRP A 64 9.18 -10.17 -1.09
N LYS A 65 8.81 -11.46 -1.03
CA LYS A 65 8.29 -12.18 -2.21
C LYS A 65 6.97 -11.57 -2.67
N LEU A 66 6.14 -11.11 -1.75
CA LEU A 66 4.87 -10.44 -2.04
C LEU A 66 5.09 -9.04 -2.62
N TRP A 67 6.04 -8.26 -2.06
CA TRP A 67 6.32 -6.90 -2.49
C TRP A 67 7.11 -6.83 -3.82
N GLU A 68 8.11 -7.69 -4.00
CA GLU A 68 8.95 -7.75 -5.20
C GLU A 68 8.23 -8.30 -6.43
N ARG A 69 7.14 -9.05 -6.23
CA ARG A 69 6.37 -9.68 -7.32
C ARG A 69 5.91 -8.67 -8.37
N ASP A 70 5.55 -7.48 -7.92
CA ASP A 70 4.80 -6.55 -8.74
C ASP A 70 5.16 -5.08 -8.49
N TYR A 71 6.07 -4.72 -7.54
CA TYR A 71 6.62 -3.34 -7.40
C TYR A 71 6.91 -2.72 -8.76
N GLY A 72 7.22 -3.64 -9.70
CA GLY A 72 7.07 -3.95 -11.14
C GLY A 72 5.94 -3.51 -12.13
N LYS A 73 4.62 -3.52 -11.89
CA LYS A 73 3.59 -3.02 -12.88
C LYS A 73 2.21 -2.69 -12.29
N CYS A 74 1.89 -1.40 -12.10
CA CYS A 74 0.60 -0.91 -11.54
C CYS A 74 -0.52 -0.89 -12.55
N GLY A 75 -1.41 -1.88 -12.47
CA GLY A 75 -2.58 -1.97 -13.31
C GLY A 75 -3.80 -1.29 -12.67
N PRO A 76 -4.76 -0.82 -13.49
CA PRO A 76 -5.92 -0.05 -13.07
C PRO A 76 -6.83 -0.70 -12.02
N CYS A 77 -7.21 0.11 -11.01
CA CYS A 77 -8.19 -0.18 -9.96
C CYS A 77 -9.58 0.26 -10.42
N ARG A 78 -9.96 -0.09 -11.66
CA ARG A 78 -11.32 0.13 -12.16
C ARG A 78 -12.14 -1.15 -12.07
N PRO A 79 -13.35 -1.13 -11.49
CA PRO A 79 -14.31 -2.23 -11.64
C PRO A 79 -14.66 -2.41 -13.12
N GLY A 80 -14.41 -3.60 -13.68
CA GLY A 80 -14.83 -3.97 -15.04
C GLY A 80 -13.75 -4.08 -16.12
N ALA A 81 -12.46 -4.15 -15.78
CA ALA A 81 -11.39 -4.43 -16.76
C ALA A 81 -10.64 -5.73 -16.44
N ASN A 82 -10.79 -6.72 -17.33
CA ASN A 82 -10.12 -8.02 -17.32
C ASN A 82 -8.63 -7.84 -17.63
N CYS A 83 -7.77 -8.66 -17.00
CA CYS A 83 -6.32 -8.57 -17.11
C CYS A 83 -5.73 -9.43 -18.24
N HIS A 84 -6.33 -9.39 -19.43
CA HIS A 84 -5.77 -10.04 -20.63
C HIS A 84 -5.28 -9.00 -21.62
#